data_AF-X1SWB3-F1
#
_entry.id   AF-X1SWB3-F1
#
_cell.length_a   1.000
_cell.length_b   1.000
_cell.length_c   1.000
_cell.angle_alpha   90.00
_cell.angle_beta   90.00
_cell.angle_gamma   90.00
#
_symmetry.space_group_name_H-M   'P 1'
#
loop_
_entity.id
_entity.type
_entity.pdbx_description
1 polymer ?
#
loop_
_entity_poly.entity_id
_entity_poly.type
_entity_poly.pdbx_seq_one_letter_code
_entity_poly.pdbx_strand_id
1 'polypeptide(L)'
;LPKVSGDAYVMELLVTPTPVIYTDMIIATFPSRSPSVANENVLFKEYFSNLSRVDGREFPNRFISARPTFTWYTPKLYITLFIHGEPDAELDSIAFSVYCAVEAKKVSLVTYGMGVIREDHIAQVGAVMSNGRSIPPSRNVGQSFPMWKYGGVRPELMISGSSLANFFNRIDSQEPQNTNTTARLRRMARDARQMQPNIDAFGTAVTADGAIPSWVRLELFKGVESGAIREQWPPIKHADNGNVLTL
;
A
#
# COMPACT_ATOMS: atom_id res chain seq x y z
N LEU A 1 34.42 -20.88 18.48
CA LEU A 1 33.76 -20.37 19.70
C LEU A 1 32.68 -19.40 19.22
N PRO A 2 31.39 -19.61 19.53
CA PRO A 2 30.35 -18.70 19.06
C PRO A 2 30.52 -17.37 19.80
N LYS A 3 30.72 -16.27 19.06
CA LYS A 3 30.72 -14.91 19.61
C LYS A 3 29.33 -14.68 20.20
N VAL A 4 29.24 -14.42 21.50
CA VAL A 4 28.04 -13.85 22.09
C VAL A 4 27.99 -12.40 21.63
N SER A 5 27.16 -12.10 20.63
CA SER A 5 26.94 -10.73 20.16
C SER A 5 26.21 -9.95 21.27
N GLY A 6 26.99 -9.22 22.08
CA GLY A 6 26.49 -8.43 23.20
C GLY A 6 25.91 -7.07 22.82
N ASP A 7 25.80 -6.79 21.52
CA ASP A 7 25.34 -5.50 21.02
C ASP A 7 23.82 -5.40 21.11
N ALA A 8 23.33 -4.28 21.62
CA ALA A 8 21.90 -4.03 21.75
C ALA A 8 21.26 -3.94 20.36
N TYR A 9 20.18 -4.69 20.16
CA TYR A 9 19.40 -4.62 18.93
C TYR A 9 17.89 -4.65 19.21
N VAL A 10 17.15 -4.02 18.32
CA VAL A 10 15.69 -4.09 18.27
C VAL A 10 15.29 -4.37 16.83
N MET A 11 14.48 -5.39 16.62
CA MET A 11 13.87 -5.67 15.33
C MET A 11 12.37 -5.41 15.42
N GLU A 12 11.82 -4.79 14.38
CA GLU A 12 10.38 -4.57 14.24
C GLU A 12 9.90 -5.29 12.98
N LEU A 13 9.04 -6.30 13.12
CA LEU A 13 8.37 -6.97 12.01
C LEU A 13 6.98 -6.37 11.81
N LEU A 14 6.67 -5.93 10.60
CA LEU A 14 5.37 -5.34 10.25
C LEU A 14 4.76 -6.01 9.04
N VAL A 15 3.43 -6.14 9.08
CA VAL A 15 2.61 -6.50 7.92
C VAL A 15 1.64 -5.38 7.63
N THR A 16 1.67 -4.88 6.40
CA THR A 16 0.92 -3.69 5.97
C THR A 16 0.43 -3.83 4.51
N PRO A 17 -0.71 -3.23 4.13
CA PRO A 17 -1.19 -3.20 2.75
C PRO A 17 -0.40 -2.23 1.86
N THR A 18 0.29 -1.26 2.48
CA THR A 18 1.05 -0.19 1.83
C THR A 18 2.49 -0.12 2.35
N PRO A 19 3.46 0.33 1.54
CA PRO A 19 4.85 0.42 1.95
C PRO A 19 5.04 1.34 3.16
N VAL A 20 5.85 0.89 4.11
CA VAL A 20 6.06 1.56 5.39
C VAL A 20 7.03 2.74 5.26
N ILE A 21 6.68 3.87 5.88
CA ILE A 21 7.55 5.05 6.01
C ILE A 21 8.01 5.15 7.46
N TYR A 22 9.30 5.45 7.66
CA TYR A 22 9.86 5.69 8.99
C TYR A 22 9.25 6.94 9.63
N THR A 23 9.16 6.93 10.95
CA THR A 23 8.84 8.11 11.75
C THR A 23 10.09 8.60 12.43
N ASP A 24 10.24 9.90 12.68
CA ASP A 24 11.42 10.44 13.38
C ASP A 24 11.40 10.18 14.91
N MET A 25 10.57 9.24 15.37
CA MET A 25 10.45 8.89 16.78
C MET A 25 11.57 7.94 17.21
N ILE A 26 12.05 8.13 18.44
CA ILE A 26 13.08 7.28 19.05
C ILE A 26 12.45 5.98 19.58
N ILE A 27 13.12 4.85 19.34
CA ILE A 27 12.80 3.56 19.95
C ILE A 27 14.03 2.98 20.63
N ALA A 28 13.95 2.72 21.94
CA ALA A 28 15.03 2.11 22.71
C ALA A 28 16.42 2.69 22.36
N THR A 29 16.53 4.03 22.43
CA THR A 29 17.69 4.87 22.08
C THR A 29 18.09 4.95 20.60
N PHE A 30 17.49 4.15 19.71
CA PHE A 30 17.69 4.26 18.27
C PHE A 30 16.80 5.33 17.63
N PRO A 31 17.32 6.11 16.66
CA PRO A 31 16.51 7.02 15.87
C PRO A 31 15.60 6.24 14.91
N SER A 32 14.56 6.92 14.41
CA SER A 32 13.73 6.47 13.30
C SER A 32 12.97 5.15 13.51
N ARG A 33 11.90 5.19 14.31
CA ARG A 33 11.00 4.05 14.55
C ARG A 33 10.02 3.81 13.41
N SER A 34 9.59 2.56 13.22
CA SER A 34 8.46 2.26 12.34
C SER A 34 7.10 2.78 12.88
N PRO A 35 6.06 2.93 12.04
CA PRO A 35 4.79 3.53 12.43
C PRO A 35 4.13 2.87 13.65
N SER A 36 3.38 3.68 14.40
CA SER A 36 2.57 3.18 15.51
C SER A 36 1.51 2.19 15.02
N VAL A 37 1.20 1.21 15.87
CA VAL A 37 0.10 0.26 15.71
C VAL A 37 -1.27 0.97 15.60
N ALA A 38 -1.37 2.20 16.10
CA ALA A 38 -2.57 3.02 15.93
C ALA A 38 -2.83 3.44 14.46
N ASN A 39 -1.86 3.24 13.56
CA ASN A 39 -2.08 3.43 12.13
C ASN A 39 -2.90 2.26 11.59
N GLU A 40 -4.03 2.59 10.95
CA GLU A 40 -5.00 1.62 10.42
C GLU A 40 -4.42 0.71 9.34
N ASN A 41 -3.34 1.12 8.67
CA ASN A 41 -2.63 0.29 7.70
C ASN A 41 -1.71 -0.76 8.38
N VAL A 42 -1.56 -0.77 9.70
CA VAL A 42 -0.76 -1.78 10.40
C VAL A 42 -1.66 -2.97 10.76
N LEU A 43 -1.52 -4.07 10.02
CA LEU A 43 -2.29 -5.30 10.23
C LEU A 43 -1.65 -6.18 11.30
N PHE A 44 -0.32 -6.19 11.34
CA PHE A 44 0.46 -6.91 12.33
C PHE A 44 1.75 -6.15 12.64
N LYS A 45 2.18 -6.17 13.90
CA LYS A 45 3.46 -5.63 14.34
C LYS A 45 4.01 -6.40 15.53
N GLU A 46 5.25 -6.85 15.45
CA GLU A 46 5.95 -7.52 16.54
C GLU A 46 7.35 -6.92 16.75
N TYR A 47 7.78 -6.88 18.01
CA TYR A 47 9.11 -6.45 18.40
C TYR A 47 9.91 -7.65 18.91
N PHE A 48 11.09 -7.85 18.34
CA PHE A 48 12.09 -8.79 18.83
C PHE A 48 13.29 -7.99 19.32
N SER A 49 13.70 -8.15 20.56
CA SER A 49 14.88 -7.42 21.04
C SER A 49 15.58 -8.19 22.13
N ASN A 50 16.91 -8.07 22.19
CA ASN A 50 17.66 -8.51 23.36
C ASN A 50 17.51 -7.56 24.57
N LEU A 51 16.72 -6.49 24.43
CA LEU A 51 16.36 -5.53 25.47
C LEU A 51 14.99 -5.88 26.09
N SER A 52 14.94 -6.17 27.39
CA SER A 52 13.73 -6.64 28.10
C SER A 52 12.51 -5.70 28.05
N ARG A 53 12.70 -4.44 27.63
CA ARG A 53 11.64 -3.41 27.65
C ARG A 53 10.66 -3.52 26.49
N VAL A 54 11.09 -4.08 25.35
CA VAL A 54 10.31 -4.09 24.10
C VAL A 54 10.03 -5.51 23.59
N ASP A 55 10.78 -6.49 24.08
CA ASP A 55 10.74 -7.87 23.60
C ASP A 55 9.37 -8.54 23.80
N GLY A 56 8.95 -9.32 22.80
CA GLY A 56 7.71 -10.12 22.82
C GLY A 56 6.42 -9.29 22.78
N ARG A 57 6.49 -8.00 22.47
CA ARG A 57 5.30 -7.17 22.26
C ARG A 57 4.77 -7.39 20.85
N GLU A 58 3.56 -7.91 20.75
CA GLU A 58 2.88 -8.19 19.48
C GLU A 58 1.53 -7.45 19.39
N PHE A 59 1.20 -7.07 18.17
CA PHE A 59 -0.12 -6.63 17.76
C PHE A 59 -0.52 -7.37 16.49
N PRO A 60 -1.75 -7.88 16.41
CA PRO A 60 -2.73 -8.03 17.49
C PRO A 60 -2.19 -8.96 18.57
N ASN A 61 -2.67 -8.84 19.80
CA ASN A 61 -2.28 -9.79 20.85
C ASN A 61 -2.92 -11.18 20.60
N ARG A 62 -2.33 -12.25 21.15
CA ARG A 62 -2.82 -13.64 21.03
C ARG A 62 -4.28 -13.85 21.42
N PHE A 63 -4.87 -12.98 22.24
CA PHE A 63 -6.27 -13.08 22.65
C PHE A 63 -7.23 -12.51 21.60
N ILE A 64 -6.83 -11.41 20.92
CA ILE A 64 -7.64 -10.75 19.89
C ILE A 64 -7.41 -11.40 18.52
N SER A 65 -6.27 -12.05 18.29
CA SER A 65 -5.93 -12.72 17.02
C SER A 65 -6.86 -13.89 16.65
N ALA A 66 -7.66 -14.41 17.59
CA ALA A 66 -8.60 -15.50 17.37
C ALA A 66 -9.78 -15.13 16.43
N ARG A 67 -10.02 -13.84 16.19
CA ARG A 67 -10.97 -13.36 15.18
C ARG A 67 -10.27 -12.34 14.29
N PRO A 68 -10.16 -12.57 12.97
CA PRO A 68 -9.56 -11.60 12.08
C PRO A 68 -10.40 -10.31 12.06
N THR A 69 -9.90 -9.24 12.66
CA THR A 69 -10.59 -7.94 12.73
C THR A 69 -10.18 -6.98 11.61
N PHE A 70 -9.14 -7.30 10.84
CA PHE A 70 -8.59 -6.40 9.84
C PHE A 70 -8.93 -6.88 8.44
N THR A 71 -9.54 -6.00 7.67
CA THR A 71 -9.78 -6.17 6.24
C THR A 71 -8.99 -5.10 5.50
N TRP A 72 -8.33 -5.49 4.42
CA TRP A 72 -7.70 -4.56 3.49
C TRP A 72 -8.21 -4.83 2.07
N TYR A 73 -8.09 -3.82 1.21
CA TYR A 73 -8.68 -3.80 -0.13
C TYR A 73 -7.61 -3.78 -1.22
N THR A 74 -6.43 -3.25 -0.94
CA THR A 74 -5.32 -3.31 -1.90
C THR A 74 -4.87 -4.77 -2.14
N PRO A 75 -4.62 -5.17 -3.39
CA PRO A 75 -4.21 -6.53 -3.74
C PRO A 75 -2.71 -6.77 -3.49
N LYS A 76 -2.14 -6.15 -2.45
CA LYS A 76 -0.72 -6.17 -2.11
C LYS A 76 -0.59 -6.31 -0.61
N LEU A 77 0.42 -7.07 -0.18
CA LEU A 77 0.77 -7.21 1.23
C LEU A 77 2.28 -7.06 1.35
N TYR A 78 2.72 -6.10 2.15
CA TYR A 78 4.11 -5.82 2.43
C TYR A 78 4.47 -6.42 3.79
N ILE A 79 5.51 -7.23 3.79
CA ILE A 79 6.17 -7.73 5.00
C ILE A 79 7.47 -6.94 5.10
N THR A 80 7.64 -6.18 6.17
CA THR A 80 8.81 -5.32 6.37
C THR A 80 9.46 -5.67 7.71
N LEU A 81 10.75 -5.98 7.68
CA LEU A 81 11.56 -6.17 8.87
C LEU A 81 12.50 -4.97 9.01
N PHE A 82 12.37 -4.25 10.11
CA PHE A 82 13.33 -3.24 10.52
C PHE A 82 14.30 -3.82 11.51
N ILE A 83 15.59 -3.51 11.34
CA ILE A 83 16.66 -3.94 12.21
C ILE A 83 17.36 -2.69 12.71
N HIS A 84 17.22 -2.42 14.00
CA HIS A 84 17.93 -1.39 14.71
C HIS A 84 19.09 -2.04 15.46
N GLY A 85 20.29 -1.54 15.24
CA GLY A 85 21.50 -1.94 15.94
C GLY A 85 22.45 -0.75 16.01
N GLU A 86 23.44 -0.86 16.88
CA GLU A 86 24.55 0.10 16.90
C GLU A 86 25.32 0.08 15.56
N PRO A 87 25.99 1.18 15.19
CA PRO A 87 26.91 1.18 14.05
C PRO A 87 27.90 0.02 14.17
N ASP A 88 28.14 -0.69 13.06
CA ASP A 88 29.04 -1.85 12.96
C ASP A 88 28.64 -3.09 13.81
N ALA A 89 27.42 -3.14 14.34
CA ALA A 89 26.91 -4.33 15.02
C ALA A 89 26.82 -5.54 14.07
N GLU A 90 27.49 -6.64 14.43
CA GLU A 90 27.38 -7.91 13.71
C GLU A 90 26.19 -8.71 14.24
N LEU A 91 25.10 -8.73 13.47
CA LEU A 91 23.94 -9.58 13.75
C LEU A 91 24.06 -10.88 12.94
N ASP A 92 24.36 -11.98 13.62
CA ASP A 92 24.46 -13.30 13.01
C ASP A 92 23.20 -14.15 13.28
N SER A 93 22.92 -15.11 12.41
CA SER A 93 21.89 -16.14 12.58
C SER A 93 20.44 -15.63 12.76
N ILE A 94 20.08 -14.54 12.08
CA ILE A 94 18.67 -14.11 12.01
C ILE A 94 17.91 -15.01 11.03
N ALA A 95 16.95 -15.78 11.56
CA ALA A 95 16.00 -16.55 10.78
C ALA A 95 14.58 -16.24 11.26
N PHE A 96 13.70 -15.90 10.33
CA PHE A 96 12.27 -15.73 10.62
C PHE A 96 11.44 -16.41 9.53
N SER A 97 10.28 -16.91 9.93
CA SER A 97 9.28 -17.48 9.03
C SER A 97 7.95 -16.79 9.27
N VAL A 98 7.21 -16.53 8.20
CA VAL A 98 5.91 -15.87 8.27
C VAL A 98 4.87 -16.78 7.66
N TYR A 99 3.81 -17.05 8.42
CA TYR A 99 2.62 -17.74 7.93
C TYR A 99 1.47 -16.74 7.83
N CYS A 100 0.83 -16.66 6.66
CA CYS A 100 -0.30 -15.78 6.42
C CYS A 100 -1.44 -16.59 5.81
N ALA A 101 -2.59 -16.61 6.49
CA ALA A 101 -3.83 -17.15 5.96
C ALA A 101 -4.75 -15.98 5.59
N VAL A 102 -5.19 -15.93 4.33
CA VAL A 102 -6.01 -14.84 3.79
C VAL A 102 -7.35 -15.38 3.31
N GLU A 103 -8.44 -14.81 3.80
CA GLU A 103 -9.79 -15.07 3.29
C GLU A 103 -10.16 -14.01 2.24
N ALA A 104 -10.37 -14.43 1.00
CA ALA A 104 -10.80 -13.54 -0.07
C ALA A 104 -12.33 -13.50 -0.15
N LYS A 105 -12.92 -12.33 0.15
CA LYS A 105 -14.37 -12.10 0.05
C LYS A 105 -14.69 -11.16 -1.12
N LYS A 106 -15.70 -11.51 -1.91
CA LYS A 106 -16.25 -10.62 -2.95
C LYS A 106 -17.00 -9.46 -2.31
N VAL A 107 -16.73 -8.25 -2.79
CA VAL A 107 -17.34 -7.01 -2.34
C VAL A 107 -17.78 -6.18 -3.54
N SER A 108 -18.71 -5.24 -3.34
CA SER A 108 -19.15 -4.32 -4.40
C SER A 108 -17.98 -3.44 -4.86
N LEU A 109 -18.06 -2.97 -6.11
CA LEU A 109 -17.04 -2.10 -6.69
C LEU A 109 -16.84 -0.82 -5.88
N VAL A 110 -17.93 -0.23 -5.37
CA VAL A 110 -17.88 1.01 -4.57
C VAL A 110 -17.13 0.78 -3.26
N THR A 111 -17.42 -0.32 -2.56
CA THR A 111 -16.73 -0.64 -1.30
C THR A 111 -15.25 -0.93 -1.54
N TYR A 112 -14.93 -1.68 -2.61
CA TYR A 112 -13.55 -1.94 -3.01
C TYR A 112 -12.80 -0.64 -3.34
N GLY A 113 -13.36 0.20 -4.22
CA GLY A 113 -12.73 1.44 -4.67
C GLY A 113 -12.50 2.42 -3.52
N MET A 114 -13.50 2.60 -2.65
CA MET A 114 -13.34 3.45 -1.46
C MET A 114 -12.32 2.92 -0.46
N GLY A 115 -12.26 1.60 -0.29
CA GLY A 115 -11.23 0.96 0.52
C GLY A 115 -9.81 1.21 0.00
N VAL A 116 -9.59 0.99 -1.30
CA VAL A 116 -8.27 1.21 -1.93
C VAL A 116 -7.86 2.69 -1.86
N ILE A 117 -8.78 3.61 -2.16
CA ILE A 117 -8.50 5.05 -2.07
C ILE A 117 -8.14 5.47 -0.65
N ARG A 118 -8.84 4.93 0.36
CA ARG A 118 -8.52 5.21 1.77
C ARG A 118 -7.12 4.71 2.12
N GLU A 119 -6.77 3.48 1.76
CA GLU A 119 -5.46 2.89 2.04
C GLU A 119 -4.32 3.66 1.39
N ASP A 120 -4.49 4.03 0.12
CA ASP A 120 -3.53 4.83 -0.65
C ASP A 120 -3.41 6.25 -0.05
N HIS A 121 -4.52 6.88 0.36
CA HIS A 121 -4.52 8.20 1.00
C HIS A 121 -3.84 8.19 2.39
N ILE A 122 -4.07 7.17 3.21
CA ILE A 122 -3.35 7.01 4.49
C ILE A 122 -1.84 6.88 4.25
N ALA A 123 -1.43 6.13 3.22
CA ALA A 123 -0.02 5.98 2.87
C ALA A 123 0.61 7.27 2.34
N GLN A 124 -0.17 8.09 1.61
CA GLN A 124 0.24 9.41 1.13
C GLN A 124 0.46 10.40 2.27
N VAL A 125 -0.43 10.40 3.27
CA VAL A 125 -0.34 11.31 4.44
C VAL A 125 0.69 10.82 5.47
N GLY A 126 1.10 9.56 5.42
CA GLY A 126 2.09 8.97 6.32
C GLY A 126 3.42 9.74 6.41
N ALA A 127 3.90 10.31 5.31
CA ALA A 127 5.13 11.13 5.28
C ALA A 127 4.97 12.52 5.91
N VAL A 128 3.75 13.05 6.00
CA VAL A 128 3.49 14.29 6.77
C VAL A 128 3.42 13.98 8.26
N MET A 129 2.79 12.85 8.60
CA MET A 129 2.62 12.42 9.99
C MET A 129 3.93 11.92 10.62
N SER A 130 4.89 11.45 9.82
CA SER A 130 6.23 11.06 10.30
C SER A 130 7.00 12.22 10.94
N ASN A 131 6.78 13.45 10.47
CA ASN A 131 7.48 14.65 10.93
C ASN A 131 6.89 15.26 12.21
N GLY A 132 5.87 14.63 12.82
CA GLY A 132 5.35 14.98 14.14
C GLY A 132 5.06 16.47 14.35
N ARG A 133 3.96 17.00 13.80
CA ARG A 133 3.56 18.39 14.10
C ARG A 133 2.80 18.46 15.42
N SER A 134 3.48 18.86 16.50
CA SER A 134 2.83 19.24 17.76
C SER A 134 2.15 20.62 17.61
N ILE A 135 0.84 20.70 17.82
CA ILE A 135 0.08 21.94 17.77
C ILE A 135 -0.40 22.26 19.20
N PRO A 136 0.04 23.39 19.79
CA PRO A 136 -0.44 23.78 21.12
C PRO A 136 -1.95 24.11 21.08
N PRO A 137 -2.72 23.79 22.13
CA PRO A 137 -4.19 23.95 22.15
C PRO A 137 -4.68 25.36 21.79
N SER A 138 -3.87 26.38 22.04
CA SER A 138 -4.17 27.79 21.73
C SER A 138 -4.23 28.12 20.23
N ARG A 139 -3.76 27.23 19.35
CA ARG A 139 -3.77 27.42 17.88
C ARG A 139 -4.80 26.58 17.13
N ASN A 140 -5.72 25.91 17.85
CA ASN A 140 -6.73 25.02 17.26
C ASN A 140 -7.90 25.76 16.59
N VAL A 141 -8.13 27.04 16.94
CA VAL A 141 -9.23 27.86 16.43
C VAL A 141 -8.76 28.64 15.20
N GLY A 142 -8.97 28.09 14.00
CA GLY A 142 -8.65 28.79 12.74
C GLY A 142 -7.92 27.97 11.68
N GLN A 143 -7.68 26.68 11.93
CA GLN A 143 -7.06 25.78 10.95
C GLN A 143 -8.13 24.91 10.26
N SER A 144 -9.12 25.52 9.59
CA SER A 144 -9.94 24.84 8.58
C SER A 144 -9.13 24.75 7.28
N PHE A 145 -8.20 23.80 7.23
CA PHE A 145 -7.31 23.65 6.08
C PHE A 145 -8.01 23.01 4.88
N PRO A 146 -7.76 23.49 3.65
CA PRO A 146 -7.77 22.63 2.49
C PRO A 146 -6.47 21.82 2.46
N MET A 147 -6.55 20.51 2.70
CA MET A 147 -5.40 19.59 2.83
C MET A 147 -4.53 19.46 1.56
N TRP A 148 -4.93 20.02 0.42
CA TRP A 148 -4.23 19.86 -0.86
C TRP A 148 -3.00 20.79 -1.05
N LYS A 149 -2.76 21.78 -0.17
CA LYS A 149 -1.71 22.81 -0.37
C LYS A 149 -0.41 22.59 0.41
N TYR A 150 -0.36 21.60 1.31
CA TYR A 150 0.85 21.25 2.08
C TYR A 150 1.31 19.84 1.70
N GLY A 151 1.97 19.75 0.54
CA GLY A 151 2.39 18.50 -0.10
C GLY A 151 3.70 17.95 0.48
N GLY A 152 3.59 17.19 1.56
CA GLY A 152 4.50 16.08 1.88
C GLY A 152 3.87 14.74 1.48
N VAL A 153 3.09 14.76 0.40
CA VAL A 153 2.34 13.62 -0.13
C VAL A 153 3.29 12.84 -1.04
N ARG A 154 3.29 11.49 -0.94
CA ARG A 154 3.95 10.66 -1.96
C ARG A 154 3.48 11.12 -3.34
N PRO A 155 4.39 11.39 -4.30
CA PRO A 155 3.97 11.84 -5.62
C PRO A 155 3.03 10.81 -6.24
N GLU A 156 2.02 11.26 -6.98
CA GLU A 156 1.22 10.37 -7.82
C GLU A 156 1.78 10.40 -9.24
N LEU A 157 1.87 9.23 -9.87
CA LEU A 157 2.17 9.19 -11.29
C LEU A 157 1.00 9.79 -12.06
N MET A 158 1.31 10.45 -13.16
CA MET A 158 0.30 10.89 -14.11
C MET A 158 0.65 10.29 -15.47
N ILE A 159 -0.38 9.80 -16.14
CA ILE A 159 -0.24 9.35 -17.52
C ILE A 159 -0.07 10.58 -18.42
N SER A 160 0.81 10.50 -19.42
CA SER A 160 1.08 11.64 -20.28
C SER A 160 -0.18 12.03 -21.08
N GLY A 161 -0.45 13.33 -21.20
CA GLY A 161 -1.58 13.83 -21.99
C GLY A 161 -1.47 13.47 -23.47
N SER A 162 -0.25 13.37 -24.00
CA SER A 162 0.03 12.91 -25.36
C SER A 162 -0.35 11.44 -25.62
N SER A 163 -0.34 10.60 -24.60
CA SER A 163 -0.77 9.19 -24.69
C SER A 163 -2.26 8.99 -24.37
N LEU A 164 -2.89 9.93 -23.65
CA LEU A 164 -4.28 9.84 -23.17
C LEU A 164 -5.29 10.69 -23.96
N ALA A 165 -4.83 11.57 -24.86
CA ALA A 165 -5.66 12.34 -25.79
C ALA A 165 -6.66 11.46 -26.57
N ASN A 166 -6.42 10.15 -26.64
CA ASN A 166 -7.27 9.19 -27.34
C ASN A 166 -8.36 8.55 -26.46
N PHE A 167 -8.44 8.85 -25.15
CA PHE A 167 -9.39 8.17 -24.25
C PHE A 167 -10.39 9.10 -23.53
N PHE A 168 -9.97 10.28 -23.04
CA PHE A 168 -10.85 11.15 -22.23
C PHE A 168 -11.18 12.51 -22.87
N ASN A 169 -10.31 13.07 -23.72
CA ASN A 169 -10.52 14.39 -24.31
C ASN A 169 -10.56 14.28 -25.83
N ARG A 170 -11.70 14.60 -26.45
CA ARG A 170 -11.75 14.79 -27.91
C ARG A 170 -11.01 16.09 -28.24
N ILE A 171 -9.91 15.99 -28.98
CA ILE A 171 -9.20 17.16 -29.51
C ILE A 171 -9.44 17.17 -31.02
N ASP A 172 -10.06 18.23 -31.52
CA ASP A 172 -10.63 18.33 -32.87
C ASP A 172 -9.64 18.21 -34.05
N SER A 173 -8.35 17.93 -33.80
CA SER A 173 -7.31 17.86 -34.84
C SER A 173 -6.57 16.50 -34.94
N GLN A 174 -7.05 15.44 -34.28
CA GLN A 174 -6.41 14.11 -34.34
C GLN A 174 -7.32 13.04 -34.97
N GLU A 175 -7.50 13.10 -36.29
CA GLU A 175 -7.85 11.94 -37.11
C GLU A 175 -6.55 11.42 -37.73
N PRO A 176 -6.08 10.17 -37.47
CA PRO A 176 -6.83 8.99 -37.05
C PRO A 176 -6.70 8.71 -35.54
N GLN A 177 -7.83 8.44 -34.87
CA GLN A 177 -7.84 8.02 -33.48
C GLN A 177 -7.13 6.67 -33.33
N ASN A 178 -5.91 6.69 -32.79
CA ASN A 178 -5.17 5.47 -32.49
C ASN A 178 -5.87 4.78 -31.32
N THR A 179 -6.71 3.79 -31.63
CA THR A 179 -7.51 3.06 -30.64
C THR A 179 -6.60 2.19 -29.80
N ASN A 180 -6.67 2.35 -28.47
CA ASN A 180 -5.91 1.51 -27.56
C ASN A 180 -6.39 0.05 -27.66
N THR A 181 -5.45 -0.87 -27.86
CA THR A 181 -5.77 -2.29 -27.91
C THR A 181 -6.08 -2.83 -26.52
N THR A 182 -6.94 -3.84 -26.43
CA THR A 182 -7.24 -4.53 -25.16
C THR A 182 -5.97 -5.12 -24.52
N ALA A 183 -5.01 -5.57 -25.33
CA ALA A 183 -3.71 -6.05 -24.86
C ALA A 183 -2.89 -4.93 -24.17
N ARG A 184 -2.90 -3.72 -24.72
CA ARG A 184 -2.23 -2.55 -24.11
C ARG A 184 -2.88 -2.17 -22.79
N LEU A 185 -4.21 -2.08 -22.74
CA LEU A 185 -4.96 -1.76 -21.51
C LEU A 185 -4.71 -2.80 -20.38
N ARG A 186 -4.57 -4.08 -20.74
CA ARG A 186 -4.21 -5.13 -19.77
C ARG A 186 -2.78 -5.02 -19.27
N ARG A 187 -1.83 -4.58 -20.10
CA ARG A 187 -0.47 -4.27 -19.64
C ARG A 187 -0.50 -3.09 -18.66
N MET A 188 -1.20 -2.01 -18.99
CA MET A 188 -1.35 -0.87 -18.09
C MET A 188 -1.97 -1.26 -16.75
N ALA A 189 -3.01 -2.09 -16.76
CA ALA A 189 -3.61 -2.62 -15.54
C ALA A 189 -2.64 -3.49 -14.71
N ARG A 190 -1.79 -4.27 -15.37
CA ARG A 190 -0.75 -5.08 -14.72
C ARG A 190 0.33 -4.20 -14.10
N ASP A 191 0.79 -3.20 -14.84
CA ASP A 191 1.84 -2.28 -14.41
C ASP A 191 1.37 -1.43 -13.22
N ALA A 192 0.12 -0.94 -13.25
CA ALA A 192 -0.53 -0.29 -12.10
C ALA A 192 -0.57 -1.15 -10.82
N ARG A 193 -0.48 -2.48 -10.94
CA ARG A 193 -0.48 -3.44 -9.82
C ARG A 193 0.92 -3.78 -9.31
N GLN A 194 2.00 -3.20 -9.85
CA GLN A 194 3.35 -3.47 -9.36
C GLN A 194 3.58 -2.88 -7.96
N MET A 195 4.28 -3.62 -7.09
CA MET A 195 4.69 -3.14 -5.77
C MET A 195 5.82 -2.12 -5.90
N GLN A 196 5.91 -1.17 -4.96
CA GLN A 196 6.94 -0.14 -4.96
C GLN A 196 7.75 -0.18 -3.65
N PRO A 197 9.09 -0.04 -3.71
CA PRO A 197 9.97 -0.37 -2.60
C PRO A 197 9.91 0.61 -1.42
N ASN A 198 9.88 1.93 -1.61
CA ASN A 198 9.46 2.96 -0.63
C ASN A 198 9.53 4.36 -1.26
N ILE A 199 8.86 5.38 -0.69
CA ILE A 199 8.72 6.81 -1.10
C ILE A 199 8.27 7.11 -2.54
N ASP A 200 8.43 6.14 -3.44
CA ASP A 200 8.03 6.22 -4.84
C ASP A 200 6.51 6.26 -4.99
N ALA A 201 6.12 6.85 -6.12
CA ALA A 201 4.74 6.96 -6.54
C ALA A 201 4.12 5.58 -6.83
N PHE A 202 2.86 5.38 -6.43
CA PHE A 202 2.16 4.13 -6.71
C PHE A 202 1.90 3.95 -8.21
N GLY A 203 2.24 2.77 -8.73
CA GLY A 203 2.15 2.43 -10.15
C GLY A 203 3.51 2.04 -10.71
N THR A 204 3.75 2.24 -12.02
CA THR A 204 5.06 1.99 -12.66
C THR A 204 5.52 3.25 -13.37
N ALA A 205 6.65 3.83 -12.93
CA ALA A 205 7.14 5.12 -13.42
C ALA A 205 7.67 5.06 -14.87
N VAL A 206 8.18 3.91 -15.31
CA VAL A 206 8.79 3.76 -16.64
C VAL A 206 8.19 2.54 -17.33
N THR A 207 7.36 2.80 -18.34
CA THR A 207 6.87 1.77 -19.27
C THR A 207 6.95 2.29 -20.70
N ALA A 208 6.71 1.41 -21.68
CA ALA A 208 6.56 1.81 -23.09
C ALA A 208 5.42 2.82 -23.31
N ASP A 209 4.49 2.93 -22.36
CA ASP A 209 3.32 3.82 -22.41
C ASP A 209 3.47 5.07 -21.52
N GLY A 210 4.66 5.30 -20.97
CA GLY A 210 4.94 6.36 -19.99
C GLY A 210 4.72 5.92 -18.55
N ALA A 211 4.55 6.89 -17.64
CA ALA A 211 4.24 6.61 -16.25
C ALA A 211 2.80 6.13 -16.10
N ILE A 212 2.60 4.99 -15.46
CA ILE A 212 1.29 4.36 -15.27
C ILE A 212 0.90 4.42 -13.80
N PRO A 213 -0.10 5.25 -13.41
CA PRO A 213 -0.54 5.34 -12.03
C PRO A 213 -1.35 4.14 -11.55
N SER A 214 -1.35 3.94 -10.23
CA SER A 214 -2.14 2.88 -9.58
C SER A 214 -3.64 3.03 -9.79
N TRP A 215 -4.17 4.26 -9.87
CA TRP A 215 -5.62 4.50 -9.99
C TRP A 215 -6.22 3.97 -11.31
N VAL A 216 -5.40 3.72 -12.34
CA VAL A 216 -5.83 3.11 -13.62
C VAL A 216 -6.52 1.76 -13.40
N ARG A 217 -6.27 1.10 -12.27
CA ARG A 217 -6.91 -0.18 -11.91
C ARG A 217 -8.32 -0.06 -11.33
N LEU A 218 -8.77 1.13 -10.92
CA LEU A 218 -9.98 1.29 -10.09
C LEU A 218 -11.29 1.11 -10.87
N GLU A 219 -11.28 1.32 -12.20
CA GLU A 219 -12.47 1.18 -13.05
C GLU A 219 -12.10 0.68 -14.45
N LEU A 220 -11.50 -0.51 -14.53
CA LEU A 220 -11.25 -1.14 -15.82
C LEU A 220 -12.56 -1.65 -16.41
N PHE A 221 -12.81 -1.38 -17.69
CA PHE A 221 -13.95 -1.95 -18.39
C PHE A 221 -13.90 -3.48 -18.33
N LYS A 222 -15.05 -4.11 -18.08
CA LYS A 222 -15.15 -5.56 -17.84
C LYS A 222 -14.54 -6.43 -18.95
N GLY A 223 -14.54 -5.96 -20.21
CA GLY A 223 -13.87 -6.64 -21.34
C GLY A 223 -12.33 -6.58 -21.31
N VAL A 224 -11.75 -5.62 -20.60
CA VAL A 224 -10.32 -5.55 -20.32
C VAL A 224 -9.97 -6.52 -19.20
N GLU A 225 -10.80 -6.59 -18.15
CA GLU A 225 -10.61 -7.45 -16.97
C GLU A 225 -10.80 -8.94 -17.27
N SER A 226 -11.76 -9.31 -18.12
CA SER A 226 -12.15 -10.71 -18.34
C SER A 226 -11.14 -11.55 -19.14
N GLY A 227 -10.08 -10.94 -19.69
CA GLY A 227 -9.17 -11.63 -20.61
C GLY A 227 -9.80 -11.88 -21.99
N ALA A 228 -9.14 -12.67 -22.85
CA ALA A 228 -9.74 -13.12 -24.10
C ALA A 228 -11.03 -13.91 -23.80
N ILE A 229 -12.05 -13.78 -24.65
CA ILE A 229 -13.29 -14.55 -24.53
C ILE A 229 -12.90 -16.03 -24.47
N ARG A 230 -13.23 -16.71 -23.35
CA ARG A 230 -13.05 -18.15 -23.23
C ARG A 230 -14.05 -18.85 -24.17
N GLU A 231 -13.66 -19.95 -24.81
CA GLU A 231 -14.52 -20.70 -25.74
C GLU A 231 -15.83 -21.22 -25.12
N GLN A 232 -15.94 -21.26 -23.80
CA GLN A 232 -17.14 -21.72 -23.09
C GLN A 232 -17.99 -20.55 -22.58
N TRP A 233 -19.22 -20.45 -23.11
CA TRP A 233 -20.27 -19.47 -22.82
C TRP A 233 -21.30 -20.06 -21.83
N PRO A 234 -21.96 -19.28 -20.94
CA PRO A 234 -21.88 -17.82 -20.77
C PRO A 234 -20.91 -17.31 -19.72
N PRO A 235 -20.40 -16.07 -19.90
CA PRO A 235 -19.65 -15.37 -18.87
C PRO A 235 -20.49 -15.24 -17.60
N ILE A 236 -20.00 -15.78 -16.50
CA ILE A 236 -20.59 -15.55 -15.18
C ILE A 236 -20.38 -14.08 -14.79
N LYS A 237 -21.47 -13.32 -14.74
CA LYS A 237 -21.50 -11.99 -14.13
C LYS A 237 -21.80 -12.19 -12.65
N HIS A 238 -21.24 -11.36 -11.77
CA HIS A 238 -21.67 -11.33 -10.37
C HIS A 238 -22.38 -9.99 -10.11
N ALA A 239 -23.51 -10.05 -9.41
CA ALA A 239 -24.15 -8.88 -8.84
C ALA A 239 -23.35 -8.40 -7.61
N ASP A 240 -23.54 -7.13 -7.24
CA ASP A 240 -22.82 -6.50 -6.11
C ASP A 240 -23.12 -7.16 -4.74
N ASN A 241 -24.13 -8.03 -4.69
CA ASN A 241 -24.51 -8.84 -3.53
C ASN A 241 -23.90 -10.27 -3.54
N GLY A 242 -23.04 -10.60 -4.51
CA GLY A 242 -22.39 -11.90 -4.63
C GLY A 242 -23.15 -12.94 -5.45
N ASN A 243 -24.38 -12.66 -5.89
CA ASN A 243 -25.14 -13.58 -6.73
C ASN A 243 -24.55 -13.69 -8.14
N VAL A 244 -24.59 -14.89 -8.71
CA VAL A 244 -24.23 -15.12 -10.11
C VAL A 244 -25.40 -14.68 -11.01
N LEU A 245 -25.11 -13.84 -11.97
CA LEU A 245 -25.96 -13.48 -13.10
C LEU A 245 -25.36 -14.13 -14.36
N THR A 246 -26.15 -14.87 -15.10
CA THR A 246 -25.78 -15.27 -16.47
C THR A 246 -26.23 -14.17 -17.43
N LEU A 247 -25.38 -13.81 -18.39
CA LEU A 247 -25.75 -12.95 -19.52
C LEU A 247 -26.54 -13.76 -20.56
#